data_AF-A0A5D4T2Q1-F1
#
_entry.id   AF-A0A5D4T2Q1-F1
#
_cell.length_a   1.000
_cell.length_b   1.000
_cell.length_c   1.000
_cell.angle_alpha   90.00
_cell.angle_beta   90.00
_cell.angle_gamma   90.00
#
_symmetry.space_group_name_H-M   'P 1'
#
loop_
_entity.id
_entity.type
_entity.pdbx_description
1 polymer ?
#
loop_
_entity_poly.entity_id
_entity_poly.type
_entity_poly.pdbx_seq_one_letter_code
_entity_poly.pdbx_strand_id
1 'polypeptide(L)'
;MKTSAWKRYIVALVLGMVVLVTLPSVNYANSFNVDRINGENRYETAVAVSKKGWTSSNTVIIAAGNQFPDALTGTPLAFSLNAPILLTQNSSLPSETKNEITRLKAKHAIILGGTSVVTANVEAQLKNAGITKIERISGSDRYTTSVKIAERLAGQTDTAVLVYGKNFPDSLAIAAHAARNGYPILLTKTDSLPAETKQVLSKYKNTIVVGGTGVISDKIMKDVPNAKRYSGKDRYDTVSKVVSGLNVKFGENVYVATGQSYADALTGSVLAAKKNSSLVLVQKDAVPSPVQTVLNSVSSSAASIIGGTSAVSTNVENTLGFNTEALVNTAKQYIGTPYQYGGTTPSGFDCSGFIKFVFEKHGISTPRTTRDLYAGGKSVSKLEVGDIVFFKTDPSYNGASHAGIYIGDNKFIHAKSAGSNIGVTIDEMSNSYFYPRYLGAKRYH
;
A
#
# COMPACT_ATOMS: atom_id res chain seq x y z
N MET A 1 15.67 36.08 -85.99
CA MET A 1 16.16 37.07 -85.01
C MET A 1 15.57 36.75 -83.63
N LYS A 2 16.44 36.56 -82.62
CA LYS A 2 16.18 36.61 -81.15
C LYS A 2 15.23 35.56 -80.55
N THR A 3 15.41 34.92 -79.37
CA THR A 3 16.51 34.63 -78.41
C THR A 3 15.85 33.91 -77.23
N SER A 4 16.38 32.77 -76.78
CA SER A 4 16.34 32.16 -75.42
C SER A 4 14.95 31.93 -74.73
N ALA A 5 14.72 31.02 -73.80
CA ALA A 5 15.60 30.33 -72.87
C ALA A 5 14.90 29.07 -72.32
N TRP A 6 15.72 28.13 -71.85
CA TRP A 6 15.36 26.96 -71.07
C TRP A 6 14.51 27.27 -69.82
N LYS A 7 13.59 26.36 -69.46
CA LYS A 7 13.33 26.02 -68.05
C LYS A 7 13.08 24.51 -67.91
N ARG A 8 13.93 23.90 -67.07
CA ARG A 8 13.92 22.49 -66.64
C ARG A 8 12.74 22.28 -65.67
N TYR A 9 12.01 21.18 -65.81
CA TYR A 9 11.03 20.74 -64.83
C TYR A 9 11.75 20.09 -63.63
N ILE A 10 11.65 20.72 -62.46
CA ILE A 10 11.96 20.08 -61.17
C ILE A 10 10.62 19.59 -60.61
N VAL A 11 10.44 18.28 -60.55
CA VAL A 11 9.34 17.65 -59.80
C VAL A 11 9.76 17.62 -58.33
N ALA A 12 9.21 18.50 -57.51
CA ALA A 12 9.38 18.47 -56.07
C ALA A 12 8.40 17.45 -55.47
N LEU A 13 8.93 16.30 -55.05
CA LEU A 13 8.23 15.30 -54.24
C LEU A 13 8.12 15.84 -52.80
N VAL A 14 6.93 16.33 -52.42
CA VAL A 14 6.63 16.69 -51.03
C VAL A 14 6.28 15.39 -50.29
N LEU A 15 7.31 14.77 -49.69
CA LEU A 15 7.14 13.73 -48.69
C LEU A 15 6.59 14.37 -47.41
N GLY A 16 5.27 14.27 -47.22
CA GLY A 16 4.61 14.62 -45.96
C GLY A 16 5.13 13.72 -44.83
N MET A 17 6.03 14.25 -44.02
CA MET A 17 6.51 13.60 -42.81
C MET A 17 5.41 13.67 -41.76
N VAL A 18 4.59 12.62 -41.66
CA VAL A 18 3.66 12.45 -40.54
C VAL A 18 4.50 12.15 -39.30
N VAL A 19 4.83 13.19 -38.54
CA VAL A 19 5.38 13.05 -37.20
C VAL A 19 4.24 12.55 -36.33
N LEU A 20 4.15 11.23 -36.13
CA LEU A 20 3.38 10.65 -35.04
C LEU A 20 4.04 11.12 -33.74
N VAL A 21 3.55 12.23 -33.19
CA VAL A 21 3.84 12.62 -31.82
C VAL A 21 3.11 11.60 -30.94
N THR A 22 3.79 10.51 -30.60
CA THR A 22 3.34 9.67 -29.49
C THR A 22 3.43 10.53 -28.25
N LEU A 23 2.29 11.05 -27.79
CA LEU A 23 2.23 11.64 -26.45
C LEU A 23 2.77 10.56 -25.50
N PRO A 24 3.74 10.88 -24.63
CA PRO A 24 4.21 9.92 -23.65
C PRO A 24 2.98 9.41 -22.91
N SER A 25 2.81 8.10 -22.85
CA SER A 25 1.81 7.49 -21.99
C SER A 25 2.11 8.00 -20.59
N VAL A 26 1.30 8.92 -20.09
CA VAL A 26 1.38 9.32 -18.70
C VAL A 26 0.97 8.07 -17.92
N ASN A 27 1.95 7.37 -17.37
CA ASN A 27 1.68 6.34 -16.37
C ASN A 27 1.05 7.09 -15.19
N TYR A 28 -0.28 7.11 -15.17
CA TYR A 28 -1.02 7.67 -14.04
C TYR A 28 -0.55 6.90 -12.81
N ALA A 29 -0.09 7.63 -11.79
CA ALA A 29 0.17 7.02 -10.50
C ALA A 29 -1.14 6.37 -10.05
N ASN A 30 -1.09 5.10 -9.65
CA ASN A 30 -2.26 4.45 -9.07
C ASN A 30 -2.68 5.27 -7.84
N SER A 31 -3.89 5.84 -7.88
CA SER A 31 -4.53 6.42 -6.71
C SER A 31 -5.23 5.29 -5.95
N PHE A 32 -4.84 5.06 -4.71
CA PHE A 32 -5.48 4.05 -3.87
C PHE A 32 -6.66 4.67 -3.10
N ASN A 33 -7.69 3.87 -2.85
CA ASN A 33 -8.59 4.10 -1.71
C ASN A 33 -7.82 3.72 -0.44
N VAL A 34 -7.39 4.72 0.33
CA VAL A 34 -6.50 4.53 1.47
C VAL A 34 -7.29 4.42 2.77
N ASP A 35 -7.09 3.34 3.52
CA ASP A 35 -7.48 3.26 4.93
C ASP A 35 -6.25 3.19 5.84
N ARG A 36 -6.46 3.46 7.14
CA ARG A 36 -5.41 3.43 8.16
C ARG A 36 -5.78 2.44 9.26
N ILE A 37 -4.82 1.61 9.61
CA ILE A 37 -4.88 0.62 10.70
C ILE A 37 -3.84 1.03 11.73
N ASN A 38 -4.28 1.69 12.79
CA ASN A 38 -3.40 2.23 13.82
C ASN A 38 -4.07 2.22 15.20
N GLY A 39 -3.25 2.48 16.22
CA GLY A 39 -3.66 3.01 17.51
C GLY A 39 -2.73 4.14 17.93
N GLU A 40 -2.84 4.59 19.18
CA GLU A 40 -2.02 5.66 19.75
C GLU A 40 -0.54 5.25 19.86
N ASN A 41 -0.28 3.95 19.94
CA ASN A 41 1.06 3.39 20.04
C ASN A 41 1.18 2.06 19.25
N ARG A 42 2.37 1.45 19.31
CA ARG A 42 2.68 0.19 18.58
C ARG A 42 1.87 -1.02 19.08
N TYR A 43 1.55 -1.06 20.38
CA TYR A 43 0.78 -2.15 20.98
C TYR A 43 -0.67 -2.08 20.51
N GLU A 44 -1.27 -0.89 20.54
CA GLU A 44 -2.62 -0.67 20.01
C GLU A 44 -2.69 -0.84 18.50
N THR A 45 -1.64 -0.45 17.75
CA THR A 45 -1.55 -0.73 16.31
C THR A 45 -1.53 -2.24 16.05
N ALA A 46 -0.78 -3.02 16.82
CA ALA A 46 -0.80 -4.49 16.73
C ALA A 46 -2.20 -5.06 17.03
N VAL A 47 -2.92 -4.50 18.00
CA VAL A 47 -4.31 -4.85 18.31
C VAL A 47 -5.25 -4.50 17.14
N ALA A 48 -5.09 -3.33 16.51
CA ALA A 48 -5.87 -2.93 15.34
C ALA A 48 -5.64 -3.87 14.15
N VAL A 49 -4.39 -4.25 13.89
CA VAL A 49 -4.01 -5.26 12.90
C VAL A 49 -4.68 -6.61 13.21
N SER A 50 -4.65 -7.04 14.48
CA SER A 50 -5.31 -8.26 14.94
C SER A 50 -6.83 -8.23 14.68
N LYS A 51 -7.51 -7.14 15.04
CA LYS A 51 -8.95 -6.98 14.79
C LYS A 51 -9.32 -7.02 13.32
N LYS A 52 -8.47 -6.47 12.42
CA LYS A 52 -8.70 -6.49 10.97
C LYS A 52 -8.55 -7.90 10.37
N GLY A 53 -7.65 -8.72 10.93
CA GLY A 53 -7.36 -10.05 10.39
C GLY A 53 -8.12 -11.20 11.05
N TRP A 54 -8.47 -11.09 12.33
CA TRP A 54 -8.93 -12.20 13.16
C TRP A 54 -10.16 -11.83 13.99
N THR A 55 -11.26 -12.54 13.79
CA THR A 55 -12.41 -12.48 14.70
C THR A 55 -12.13 -13.26 15.98
N SER A 56 -11.44 -14.40 15.87
CA SER A 56 -10.90 -15.21 16.97
C SER A 56 -9.55 -15.82 16.57
N SER A 57 -8.77 -16.25 17.56
CA SER A 57 -7.56 -17.05 17.35
C SER A 57 -7.21 -17.83 18.62
N ASN A 58 -7.07 -19.15 18.52
CA ASN A 58 -6.65 -19.97 19.66
C ASN A 58 -5.20 -19.71 20.08
N THR A 59 -4.34 -19.36 19.10
CA THR A 59 -2.92 -19.08 19.30
C THR A 59 -2.64 -17.59 19.07
N VAL A 60 -1.78 -17.00 19.90
CA VAL A 60 -1.19 -15.68 19.68
C VAL A 60 0.33 -15.79 19.73
N ILE A 61 1.01 -15.04 18.86
CA ILE A 61 2.45 -14.87 18.94
C ILE A 61 2.74 -13.61 19.76
N ILE A 62 3.63 -13.70 20.74
CA ILE A 62 4.01 -12.59 21.61
C ILE A 62 5.46 -12.19 21.30
N ALA A 63 5.65 -10.92 20.95
CA ALA A 63 6.96 -10.35 20.63
C ALA A 63 7.21 -9.06 21.42
N ALA A 64 8.48 -8.75 21.70
CA ALA A 64 8.82 -7.48 22.34
C ALA A 64 8.60 -6.29 21.40
N GLY A 65 7.83 -5.32 21.87
CA GLY A 65 7.48 -4.11 21.13
C GLY A 65 8.62 -3.10 21.07
N ASN A 66 9.62 -3.18 21.95
CA ASN A 66 10.72 -2.22 22.06
C ASN A 66 12.12 -2.79 21.73
N GLN A 67 12.23 -4.10 21.48
CA GLN A 67 13.42 -4.76 20.94
C GLN A 67 13.00 -5.77 19.86
N PHE A 68 13.67 -5.75 18.70
CA PHE A 68 13.25 -6.55 17.53
C PHE A 68 13.95 -7.89 17.27
N PRO A 69 15.14 -8.22 17.83
CA PRO A 69 16.04 -9.17 17.19
C PRO A 69 15.47 -10.59 17.08
N ASP A 70 14.62 -10.99 18.02
CA ASP A 70 14.06 -12.34 18.10
C ASP A 70 12.76 -12.52 17.30
N ALA A 71 12.06 -11.42 16.98
CA ALA A 71 10.73 -11.48 16.37
C ALA A 71 10.74 -11.26 14.85
N LEU A 72 11.85 -10.78 14.27
CA LEU A 72 11.96 -10.46 12.84
C LEU A 72 11.63 -11.64 11.91
N THR A 73 11.88 -12.86 12.39
CA THR A 73 11.69 -14.10 11.64
C THR A 73 10.37 -14.79 11.99
N GLY A 74 9.53 -14.17 12.84
CA GLY A 74 8.30 -14.74 13.36
C GLY A 74 7.11 -14.69 12.42
N THR A 75 7.12 -13.82 11.39
CA THR A 75 5.97 -13.66 10.46
C THR A 75 5.55 -14.96 9.79
N PRO A 76 6.46 -15.79 9.22
CA PRO A 76 6.06 -17.06 8.60
C PRO A 76 5.44 -18.06 9.59
N LEU A 77 5.97 -18.14 10.81
CA LEU A 77 5.40 -18.98 11.88
C LEU A 77 4.02 -18.49 12.32
N ALA A 78 3.86 -17.18 12.52
CA ALA A 78 2.57 -16.59 12.87
C ALA A 78 1.51 -16.89 11.80
N PHE A 79 1.88 -16.72 10.53
CA PHE A 79 1.01 -17.04 9.39
C PHE A 79 0.66 -18.53 9.31
N SER A 80 1.63 -19.44 9.47
CA SER A 80 1.38 -20.90 9.39
C SER A 80 0.44 -21.38 10.51
N LEU A 81 0.41 -20.68 11.64
CA LEU A 81 -0.49 -20.97 12.76
C LEU A 81 -1.82 -20.18 12.69
N ASN A 82 -2.02 -19.39 11.63
CA ASN A 82 -3.14 -18.45 11.51
C ASN A 82 -3.30 -17.58 12.76
N ALA A 83 -2.19 -17.10 13.33
CA ALA A 83 -2.14 -16.37 14.59
C ALA A 83 -1.67 -14.92 14.37
N PRO A 84 -2.27 -13.92 15.04
CA PRO A 84 -1.72 -12.57 15.04
C PRO A 84 -0.43 -12.50 15.87
N ILE A 85 0.45 -11.58 15.51
CA ILE A 85 1.55 -11.14 16.39
C ILE A 85 1.02 -9.98 17.24
N LEU A 86 1.02 -10.15 18.55
CA LEU A 86 0.76 -9.10 19.53
C LEU A 86 2.07 -8.70 20.21
N LEU A 87 2.10 -7.47 20.72
CA LEU A 87 3.31 -6.88 21.29
C LEU A 87 3.22 -6.75 22.81
N THR A 88 4.36 -6.91 23.48
CA THR A 88 4.53 -6.69 24.92
C THR A 88 5.70 -5.75 25.20
N GLN A 89 5.71 -5.07 26.34
CA GLN A 89 6.95 -4.50 26.87
C GLN A 89 7.82 -5.63 27.44
N ASN A 90 9.12 -5.39 27.71
CA ASN A 90 10.01 -6.44 28.23
C ASN A 90 9.45 -7.14 29.46
N SER A 91 8.94 -6.37 30.42
CA SER A 91 8.51 -6.89 31.72
C SER A 91 7.06 -6.56 32.06
N SER A 92 6.26 -6.11 31.09
CA SER A 92 4.85 -5.83 31.31
C SER A 92 4.03 -6.07 30.04
N LEU A 93 2.93 -6.80 30.19
CA LEU A 93 1.92 -7.01 29.18
C LEU A 93 0.94 -5.82 29.19
N PRO A 94 0.90 -4.98 28.14
CA PRO A 94 -0.01 -3.85 28.08
C PRO A 94 -1.48 -4.28 28.18
N SER A 95 -2.33 -3.41 28.72
CA SER A 95 -3.74 -3.73 28.94
C SER A 95 -4.48 -3.96 27.62
N GLU A 96 -4.14 -3.21 26.57
CA GLU A 96 -4.63 -3.39 25.20
C GLU A 96 -4.31 -4.79 24.66
N THR A 97 -3.09 -5.29 24.88
CA THR A 97 -2.68 -6.63 24.47
C THR A 97 -3.44 -7.70 25.27
N LYS A 98 -3.57 -7.52 26.59
CA LYS A 98 -4.35 -8.42 27.45
C LYS A 98 -5.83 -8.50 27.02
N ASN A 99 -6.43 -7.36 26.71
CA ASN A 99 -7.82 -7.28 26.26
C ASN A 99 -8.00 -7.95 24.90
N GLU A 100 -7.04 -7.79 23.98
CA GLU A 100 -7.08 -8.44 22.69
C GLU A 100 -6.92 -9.97 22.77
N ILE A 101 -6.06 -10.47 23.67
CA ILE A 101 -5.96 -11.91 23.99
C ILE A 101 -7.33 -12.46 24.43
N THR A 102 -8.00 -11.74 25.32
CA THR A 102 -9.36 -12.10 25.80
C THR A 102 -10.37 -12.08 24.65
N ARG A 103 -10.37 -11.02 23.82
CA ARG A 103 -11.28 -10.88 22.67
C ARG A 103 -11.11 -12.02 21.66
N LEU A 104 -9.86 -12.40 21.37
CA LEU A 104 -9.53 -13.51 20.47
C LEU A 104 -9.91 -14.88 21.04
N LYS A 105 -10.18 -14.96 22.35
CA LYS A 105 -10.36 -16.20 23.12
C LYS A 105 -9.13 -17.12 23.03
N ALA A 106 -7.94 -16.52 22.97
CA ALA A 106 -6.70 -17.28 22.85
C ALA A 106 -6.44 -18.10 24.12
N LYS A 107 -5.94 -19.33 23.93
CA LYS A 107 -5.54 -20.25 25.01
C LYS A 107 -4.09 -20.66 24.93
N HIS A 108 -3.45 -20.42 23.79
CA HIS A 108 -2.06 -20.71 23.54
C HIS A 108 -1.29 -19.42 23.21
N ALA A 109 -0.22 -19.14 23.93
CA ALA A 109 0.71 -18.07 23.59
C ALA A 109 2.08 -18.64 23.25
N ILE A 110 2.66 -18.21 22.13
CA ILE A 110 4.04 -18.52 21.75
C ILE A 110 4.86 -17.24 21.87
N ILE A 111 5.79 -17.22 22.83
CA ILE A 111 6.69 -16.09 23.06
C ILE A 111 7.93 -16.25 22.18
N LEU A 112 8.26 -15.23 21.40
CA LEU A 112 9.49 -15.17 20.62
C LEU A 112 10.55 -14.37 21.38
N GLY A 113 11.66 -15.03 21.70
CA GLY A 113 12.80 -14.43 22.40
C GLY A 113 12.96 -14.92 23.84
N GLY A 114 14.17 -14.72 24.37
CA GLY A 114 14.56 -15.16 25.71
C GLY A 114 13.95 -14.31 26.83
N THR A 115 14.21 -14.70 28.07
CA THR A 115 13.73 -13.98 29.27
C THR A 115 14.39 -12.60 29.45
N SER A 116 15.51 -12.34 28.79
CA SER A 116 16.13 -11.00 28.72
C SER A 116 15.33 -10.01 27.87
N VAL A 117 14.52 -10.49 26.94
CA VAL A 117 13.71 -9.67 26.01
C VAL A 117 12.25 -9.67 26.40
N VAL A 118 11.69 -10.83 26.79
CA VAL A 118 10.34 -10.96 27.34
C VAL A 118 10.43 -11.73 28.65
N THR A 119 10.37 -11.04 29.78
CA THR A 119 10.66 -11.61 31.10
C THR A 119 9.58 -12.62 31.55
N ALA A 120 9.89 -13.37 32.61
CA ALA A 120 8.94 -14.25 33.26
C ALA A 120 7.70 -13.52 33.82
N ASN A 121 7.78 -12.21 34.07
CA ASN A 121 6.63 -11.42 34.51
C ASN A 121 5.55 -11.36 33.42
N VAL A 122 5.95 -11.21 32.16
CA VAL A 122 5.01 -11.26 31.02
C VAL A 122 4.35 -12.63 30.93
N GLU A 123 5.09 -13.73 31.16
CA GLU A 123 4.50 -15.07 31.21
C GLU A 123 3.42 -15.19 32.29
N ALA A 124 3.68 -14.67 33.49
CA ALA A 124 2.70 -14.65 34.57
C ALA A 124 1.45 -13.82 34.18
N GLN A 125 1.65 -12.66 33.56
CA GLN A 125 0.55 -11.82 33.08
C GLN A 125 -0.26 -12.46 31.95
N LEU A 126 0.37 -13.24 31.06
CA LEU A 126 -0.32 -14.04 30.04
C LEU A 126 -1.20 -15.12 30.67
N LYS A 127 -0.72 -15.83 31.71
CA LYS A 127 -1.55 -16.80 32.46
C LYS A 127 -2.77 -16.11 33.07
N ASN A 128 -2.56 -14.94 33.69
CA ASN A 128 -3.63 -14.11 34.26
C ASN A 128 -4.59 -13.54 33.19
N ALA A 129 -4.19 -13.52 31.91
CA ALA A 129 -5.04 -13.17 30.78
C ALA A 129 -5.85 -14.36 30.24
N GLY A 130 -5.76 -15.54 30.87
CA GLY A 130 -6.51 -16.73 30.49
C GLY A 130 -5.81 -17.65 29.48
N ILE A 131 -4.52 -17.44 29.20
CA ILE A 131 -3.67 -18.35 28.45
C ILE A 131 -3.34 -19.57 29.31
N THR A 132 -3.69 -20.77 28.84
CA THR A 132 -3.46 -22.03 29.56
C THR A 132 -2.21 -22.78 29.10
N LYS A 133 -1.78 -22.53 27.86
CA LYS A 133 -0.53 -23.07 27.30
C LYS A 133 0.39 -21.93 26.91
N ILE A 134 1.60 -21.90 27.48
CA ILE A 134 2.65 -20.97 27.09
C ILE A 134 3.81 -21.77 26.55
N GLU A 135 4.27 -21.40 25.36
CA GLU A 135 5.47 -21.90 24.73
C GLU A 135 6.44 -20.73 24.53
N ARG A 136 7.74 -20.98 24.70
CA ARG A 136 8.78 -19.98 24.42
C ARG A 136 9.75 -20.53 23.38
N ILE A 137 9.93 -19.80 22.30
CA ILE A 137 10.91 -20.09 21.26
C ILE A 137 12.05 -19.08 21.41
N SER A 138 13.18 -19.53 21.95
CA SER A 138 14.35 -18.69 22.20
C SER A 138 15.66 -19.46 22.11
N GLY A 139 16.67 -18.84 21.53
CA GLY A 139 18.07 -19.28 21.57
C GLY A 139 18.90 -18.49 22.59
N SER A 140 20.20 -18.78 22.63
CA SER A 140 21.20 -17.97 23.36
C SER A 140 21.36 -16.58 22.74
N ASP A 141 21.07 -16.46 21.44
CA ASP A 141 21.05 -15.22 20.69
C ASP A 141 19.98 -15.25 19.59
N ARG A 142 19.87 -14.15 18.85
CA ARG A 142 18.91 -13.98 17.75
C ARG A 142 19.09 -14.98 16.61
N TYR A 143 20.32 -15.44 16.36
CA TYR A 143 20.61 -16.37 15.28
C TYR A 143 20.06 -17.75 15.65
N THR A 144 20.33 -18.18 16.88
CA THR A 144 19.78 -19.42 17.44
C THR A 144 18.27 -19.36 17.61
N THR A 145 17.70 -18.22 18.00
CA THR A 145 16.24 -18.01 18.01
C THR A 145 15.65 -18.18 16.60
N SER A 146 16.28 -17.59 15.57
CA SER A 146 15.81 -17.73 14.19
C SER A 146 15.84 -19.17 13.69
N VAL A 147 16.86 -19.95 14.08
CA VAL A 147 16.96 -21.39 13.81
C VAL A 147 15.78 -22.15 14.43
N LYS A 148 15.49 -21.91 15.73
CA LYS A 148 14.38 -22.58 16.41
C LYS A 148 13.02 -22.22 15.83
N ILE A 149 12.85 -20.99 15.32
CA ILE A 149 11.62 -20.59 14.59
C ILE A 149 11.56 -21.33 13.25
N ALA A 150 12.68 -21.41 12.50
CA ALA A 150 12.75 -22.11 11.22
C ALA A 150 12.44 -23.61 11.34
N GLU A 151 12.85 -24.27 12.42
CA GLU A 151 12.55 -25.69 12.69
C GLU A 151 11.04 -25.96 12.80
N ARG A 152 10.24 -24.97 13.21
CA ARG A 152 8.77 -25.09 13.27
C ARG A 152 8.10 -25.05 11.90
N LEU A 153 8.84 -24.65 10.89
CA LEU A 153 8.41 -24.56 9.48
C LEU A 153 9.06 -25.62 8.60
N ALA A 154 9.87 -26.51 9.20
CA ALA A 154 10.59 -27.53 8.45
C ALA A 154 9.63 -28.43 7.65
N GLY A 155 10.04 -28.80 6.44
CA GLY A 155 9.28 -29.67 5.55
C GLY A 155 8.16 -28.99 4.75
N GLN A 156 7.92 -27.69 4.93
CA GLN A 156 6.92 -26.96 4.14
C GLN A 156 7.42 -26.54 2.75
N THR A 157 8.74 -26.48 2.55
CA THR A 157 9.38 -25.91 1.37
C THR A 157 10.84 -26.36 1.24
N ASP A 158 11.37 -26.29 0.03
CA ASP A 158 12.80 -26.48 -0.28
C ASP A 158 13.59 -25.15 -0.25
N THR A 159 12.96 -24.03 0.09
CA THR A 159 13.58 -22.68 0.04
C THR A 159 13.56 -22.00 1.41
N ALA A 160 14.71 -21.46 1.82
CA ALA A 160 14.85 -20.62 3.00
C ALA A 160 15.27 -19.19 2.64
N VAL A 161 14.97 -18.23 3.51
CA VAL A 161 15.41 -16.84 3.39
C VAL A 161 16.52 -16.58 4.40
N LEU A 162 17.60 -15.91 3.96
CA LEU A 162 18.70 -15.46 4.80
C LEU A 162 18.78 -13.93 4.79
N VAL A 163 18.76 -13.31 5.97
CA VAL A 163 18.84 -11.85 6.14
C VAL A 163 19.85 -11.46 7.22
N TYR A 164 20.25 -10.19 7.23
CA TYR A 164 21.20 -9.68 8.20
C TYR A 164 20.59 -9.56 9.60
N GLY A 165 21.25 -10.11 10.62
CA GLY A 165 20.70 -10.21 11.96
C GLY A 165 20.77 -8.95 12.82
N LYS A 166 21.59 -7.95 12.49
CA LYS A 166 21.72 -6.73 13.33
C LYS A 166 20.80 -5.59 12.93
N ASN A 167 20.03 -5.73 11.85
CA ASN A 167 19.06 -4.73 11.41
C ASN A 167 17.78 -5.43 10.92
N PHE A 168 16.69 -4.69 10.75
CA PHE A 168 15.36 -5.24 10.47
C PHE A 168 14.82 -5.09 9.03
N PRO A 169 15.17 -4.06 8.22
CA PRO A 169 14.39 -3.77 7.01
C PRO A 169 14.39 -4.88 5.97
N ASP A 170 15.51 -5.59 5.80
CA ASP A 170 15.63 -6.68 4.83
C ASP A 170 14.73 -7.87 5.19
N SER A 171 14.56 -8.15 6.48
CA SER A 171 13.62 -9.17 6.97
C SER A 171 12.16 -8.77 6.68
N LEU A 172 11.83 -7.50 6.91
CA LEU A 172 10.47 -6.98 6.70
C LEU A 172 10.11 -6.88 5.21
N ALA A 173 11.09 -6.59 4.34
CA ALA A 173 10.88 -6.48 2.90
C ALA A 173 10.38 -7.80 2.27
N ILE A 174 10.70 -8.94 2.87
CA ILE A 174 10.34 -10.27 2.39
C ILE A 174 9.30 -10.98 3.27
N ALA A 175 9.03 -10.50 4.49
CA ALA A 175 8.26 -11.19 5.52
C ALA A 175 6.91 -11.75 5.05
N ALA A 176 6.07 -10.93 4.39
CA ALA A 176 4.77 -11.36 3.91
C ALA A 176 4.87 -12.41 2.79
N HIS A 177 5.84 -12.26 1.88
CA HIS A 177 6.08 -13.23 0.82
C HIS A 177 6.64 -14.55 1.37
N ALA A 178 7.60 -14.48 2.31
CA ALA A 178 8.14 -15.64 2.99
C ALA A 178 7.02 -16.41 3.72
N ALA A 179 6.14 -15.70 4.42
CA ALA A 179 5.00 -16.29 5.10
C ALA A 179 4.08 -17.06 4.15
N ARG A 180 3.65 -16.45 3.04
CA ARG A 180 2.73 -17.11 2.09
C ARG A 180 3.33 -18.34 1.39
N ASN A 181 4.65 -18.41 1.28
CA ASN A 181 5.34 -19.54 0.65
C ASN A 181 5.94 -20.53 1.67
N GLY A 182 5.68 -20.35 2.97
CA GLY A 182 6.25 -21.21 4.02
C GLY A 182 7.77 -21.11 4.15
N TYR A 183 8.40 -20.04 3.63
CA TYR A 183 9.84 -19.88 3.69
C TYR A 183 10.26 -19.45 5.11
N PRO A 184 11.06 -20.24 5.83
CA PRO A 184 11.63 -19.79 7.09
C PRO A 184 12.63 -18.66 6.82
N ILE A 185 12.68 -17.71 7.75
CA ILE A 185 13.67 -16.62 7.72
C ILE A 185 14.73 -16.92 8.77
N LEU A 186 15.98 -16.92 8.33
CA LEU A 186 17.18 -17.18 9.14
C LEU A 186 18.06 -15.94 9.15
N LEU A 187 18.83 -15.77 10.22
CA LEU A 187 19.71 -14.62 10.41
C LEU A 187 21.19 -14.98 10.19
N THR A 188 21.96 -14.04 9.63
CA THR A 188 23.43 -14.13 9.50
C THR A 188 24.12 -12.85 9.99
N LYS A 189 25.43 -12.95 10.28
CA LYS A 189 26.33 -11.79 10.43
C LYS A 189 26.87 -11.39 9.05
N THR A 190 27.57 -10.26 8.98
CA THR A 190 28.11 -9.71 7.72
C THR A 190 29.05 -10.67 7.01
N ASP A 191 30.07 -11.18 7.71
CA ASP A 191 31.16 -11.97 7.12
C ASP A 191 31.28 -13.38 7.71
N SER A 192 30.33 -13.76 8.57
CA SER A 192 30.31 -15.06 9.24
C SER A 192 28.89 -15.60 9.35
N LEU A 193 28.68 -16.79 8.76
CA LEU A 193 27.45 -17.55 8.91
C LEU A 193 27.53 -18.32 10.25
N PRO A 194 26.62 -18.09 11.21
CA PRO A 194 26.56 -18.88 12.44
C PRO A 194 26.43 -20.38 12.12
N ALA A 195 27.06 -21.24 12.93
CA ALA A 195 27.14 -22.67 12.65
C ALA A 195 25.75 -23.32 12.62
N GLU A 196 24.89 -22.95 13.55
CA GLU A 196 23.50 -23.41 13.65
C GLU A 196 22.69 -22.94 12.44
N THR A 197 22.87 -21.69 12.00
CA THR A 197 22.25 -21.19 10.77
C THR A 197 22.71 -22.00 9.56
N LYS A 198 24.01 -22.28 9.43
CA LYS A 198 24.57 -23.07 8.33
C LYS A 198 24.00 -24.49 8.30
N GLN A 199 23.89 -25.13 9.46
CA GLN A 199 23.33 -26.47 9.60
C GLN A 199 21.86 -26.55 9.23
N VAL A 200 21.07 -25.52 9.53
CA VAL A 200 19.66 -25.47 9.11
C VAL A 200 19.56 -25.21 7.60
N LEU A 201 20.33 -24.26 7.07
CA LEU A 201 20.31 -23.93 5.64
C LEU A 201 20.72 -25.10 4.74
N SER A 202 21.62 -25.98 5.18
CA SER A 202 22.03 -27.15 4.39
C SER A 202 20.90 -28.16 4.15
N LYS A 203 19.78 -28.06 4.88
CA LYS A 203 18.57 -28.87 4.69
C LYS A 203 17.66 -28.34 3.57
N TYR A 204 17.90 -27.13 3.07
CA TYR A 204 17.12 -26.50 2.00
C TYR A 204 17.89 -26.59 0.68
N LYS A 205 17.17 -26.62 -0.45
CA LYS A 205 17.78 -26.64 -1.78
C LYS A 205 18.17 -25.24 -2.26
N ASN A 206 17.40 -24.22 -1.88
CA ASN A 206 17.59 -22.84 -2.33
C ASN A 206 17.64 -21.86 -1.17
N THR A 207 18.47 -20.83 -1.32
CA THR A 207 18.58 -19.74 -0.35
C THR A 207 18.29 -18.40 -1.02
N ILE A 208 17.24 -17.71 -0.60
CA ILE A 208 16.98 -16.32 -0.95
C ILE A 208 17.76 -15.45 0.03
N VAL A 209 18.74 -14.68 -0.44
CA VAL A 209 19.49 -13.75 0.40
C VAL A 209 18.93 -12.35 0.19
N VAL A 210 18.43 -11.72 1.26
CA VAL A 210 17.92 -10.33 1.20
C VAL A 210 18.84 -9.41 1.98
N GLY A 211 19.41 -8.43 1.28
CA GLY A 211 20.40 -7.49 1.82
C GLY A 211 21.64 -7.37 0.94
N GLY A 212 22.19 -6.16 0.87
CA GLY A 212 23.37 -5.84 0.06
C GLY A 212 24.68 -6.40 0.62
N THR A 213 25.76 -6.29 -0.16
CA THR A 213 27.09 -6.79 0.21
C THR A 213 27.65 -6.14 1.48
N GLY A 214 27.26 -4.89 1.78
CA GLY A 214 27.65 -4.19 3.00
C GLY A 214 27.05 -4.76 4.29
N VAL A 215 26.00 -5.58 4.21
CA VAL A 215 25.37 -6.23 5.38
C VAL A 215 25.45 -7.76 5.35
N ILE A 216 25.62 -8.36 4.16
CA ILE A 216 25.86 -9.80 3.97
C ILE A 216 26.87 -9.95 2.83
N SER A 217 28.13 -10.26 3.14
CA SER A 217 29.18 -10.32 2.13
C SER A 217 29.04 -11.51 1.18
N ASP A 218 29.75 -11.47 0.06
CA ASP A 218 29.70 -12.53 -0.96
C ASP A 218 30.35 -13.83 -0.51
N LYS A 219 31.10 -13.81 0.60
CA LYS A 219 31.57 -15.03 1.26
C LYS A 219 30.39 -15.90 1.70
N ILE A 220 29.36 -15.29 2.30
CA ILE A 220 28.17 -16.00 2.78
C ILE A 220 27.40 -16.66 1.65
N MET A 221 27.37 -16.03 0.46
CA MET A 221 26.69 -16.57 -0.71
C MET A 221 27.24 -17.94 -1.13
N LYS A 222 28.54 -18.18 -0.91
CA LYS A 222 29.22 -19.44 -1.23
C LYS A 222 29.01 -20.53 -0.17
N ASP A 223 28.61 -20.13 1.03
CA ASP A 223 28.41 -21.01 2.18
C ASP A 223 26.99 -21.61 2.27
N VAL A 224 26.08 -21.22 1.37
CA VAL A 224 24.65 -21.58 1.43
C VAL A 224 24.13 -22.14 0.10
N PRO A 225 23.14 -23.06 0.12
CA PRO A 225 22.67 -23.73 -1.09
C PRO A 225 22.00 -22.77 -2.09
N ASN A 226 22.41 -22.86 -3.38
CA ASN A 226 21.82 -22.15 -4.53
C ASN A 226 21.40 -20.71 -4.22
N ALA A 227 22.33 -19.93 -3.67
CA ALA A 227 22.06 -18.60 -3.16
C ALA A 227 21.69 -17.61 -4.27
N LYS A 228 20.54 -16.91 -4.13
CA LYS A 228 20.15 -15.78 -4.99
C LYS A 228 19.89 -14.53 -4.17
N ARG A 229 20.62 -13.46 -4.47
CA ARG A 229 20.56 -12.19 -3.74
C ARG A 229 19.50 -11.24 -4.31
N TYR A 230 18.75 -10.59 -3.42
CA TYR A 230 17.89 -9.44 -3.72
C TYR A 230 18.27 -8.28 -2.78
N SER A 231 18.73 -7.17 -3.34
CA SER A 231 19.20 -6.03 -2.56
C SER A 231 19.16 -4.74 -3.36
N GLY A 232 18.79 -3.65 -2.71
CA GLY A 232 18.88 -2.30 -3.27
C GLY A 232 19.92 -1.44 -2.55
N LYS A 233 20.03 -0.18 -2.99
CA LYS A 233 20.92 0.82 -2.38
C LYS A 233 20.51 1.23 -0.96
N ASP A 234 19.23 1.06 -0.64
CA ASP A 234 18.64 1.33 0.67
C ASP A 234 17.47 0.36 0.93
N ARG A 235 16.85 0.48 2.10
CA ARG A 235 15.74 -0.41 2.51
C ARG A 235 14.52 -0.37 1.60
N TYR A 236 14.28 0.75 0.92
CA TYR A 236 13.12 0.96 0.06
C TYR A 236 13.38 0.41 -1.34
N ASP A 237 14.60 0.58 -1.84
CA ASP A 237 15.04 -0.08 -3.07
C ASP A 237 15.13 -1.60 -2.88
N THR A 238 15.58 -2.11 -1.72
CA THR A 238 15.51 -3.55 -1.43
C THR A 238 14.10 -4.11 -1.54
N VAL A 239 13.08 -3.41 -1.02
CA VAL A 239 11.66 -3.79 -1.21
C VAL A 239 11.33 -3.92 -2.69
N SER A 240 11.71 -2.93 -3.51
CA SER A 240 11.49 -2.96 -4.96
C SER A 240 12.18 -4.15 -5.66
N LYS A 241 13.42 -4.46 -5.27
CA LYS A 241 14.18 -5.61 -5.82
C LYS A 241 13.63 -6.96 -5.38
N VAL A 242 13.14 -7.06 -4.15
CA VAL A 242 12.43 -8.24 -3.66
C VAL A 242 11.14 -8.43 -4.45
N VAL A 243 10.33 -7.38 -4.58
CA VAL A 243 9.04 -7.43 -5.27
C VAL A 243 9.19 -7.85 -6.73
N SER A 244 10.03 -7.13 -7.48
CA SER A 244 10.25 -7.42 -8.90
C SER A 244 10.96 -8.75 -9.11
N GLY A 245 12.00 -9.04 -8.33
CA GLY A 245 12.85 -10.20 -8.52
C GLY A 245 12.21 -11.54 -8.15
N LEU A 246 11.22 -11.53 -7.24
CA LEU A 246 10.44 -12.71 -6.84
C LEU A 246 9.02 -12.71 -7.41
N ASN A 247 8.68 -11.75 -8.27
CA ASN A 247 7.31 -11.57 -8.79
C ASN A 247 6.26 -11.57 -7.67
N VAL A 248 6.55 -10.83 -6.59
CA VAL A 248 5.71 -10.81 -5.39
C VAL A 248 4.32 -10.34 -5.75
N LYS A 249 3.33 -11.18 -5.44
CA LYS A 249 1.92 -10.87 -5.67
C LYS A 249 1.37 -9.94 -4.59
N PHE A 250 0.52 -9.02 -5.02
CA PHE A 250 -0.34 -8.19 -4.18
C PHE A 250 -1.78 -8.59 -4.41
N GLY A 251 -2.57 -8.62 -3.34
CA GLY A 251 -4.00 -8.91 -3.40
C GLY A 251 -4.81 -7.66 -3.76
N GLU A 252 -6.09 -7.64 -3.42
CA GLU A 252 -6.97 -6.47 -3.66
C GLU A 252 -6.52 -5.20 -2.92
N ASN A 253 -5.76 -5.36 -1.83
CA ASN A 253 -5.31 -4.28 -0.97
C ASN A 253 -3.80 -4.37 -0.72
N VAL A 254 -3.05 -3.30 -1.00
CA VAL A 254 -1.61 -3.20 -0.66
C VAL A 254 -1.45 -2.73 0.78
N TYR A 255 -0.46 -3.25 1.50
CA TYR A 255 -0.15 -2.78 2.85
C TYR A 255 1.10 -1.91 2.83
N VAL A 256 1.09 -0.81 3.59
CA VAL A 256 2.19 0.14 3.68
C VAL A 256 2.53 0.37 5.14
N ALA A 257 3.80 0.33 5.53
CA ALA A 257 4.23 0.67 6.87
C ALA A 257 5.56 1.44 6.84
N THR A 258 5.89 2.12 7.94
CA THR A 258 7.17 2.82 8.02
C THR A 258 8.34 1.86 7.92
N GLY A 259 9.34 2.20 7.12
CA GLY A 259 10.62 1.52 7.08
C GLY A 259 11.56 1.97 8.19
N GLN A 260 11.23 3.00 8.97
CA GLN A 260 12.12 3.59 9.98
C GLN A 260 11.97 2.94 11.38
N SER A 261 10.90 2.17 11.57
CA SER A 261 10.64 1.32 12.74
C SER A 261 10.22 -0.08 12.26
N TYR A 262 10.06 -1.03 13.18
CA TYR A 262 9.82 -2.44 12.83
C TYR A 262 8.45 -2.96 13.27
N ALA A 263 7.88 -2.43 14.36
CA ALA A 263 6.74 -3.03 15.04
C ALA A 263 5.47 -3.12 14.16
N ASP A 264 5.15 -2.02 13.47
CA ASP A 264 3.96 -1.92 12.61
C ASP A 264 4.08 -2.84 11.38
N ALA A 265 5.25 -2.86 10.75
CA ALA A 265 5.53 -3.73 9.61
C ALA A 265 5.61 -5.22 10.01
N LEU A 266 6.12 -5.55 11.19
CA LEU A 266 6.20 -6.92 11.70
C LEU A 266 4.80 -7.52 11.86
N THR A 267 3.90 -6.82 12.54
CA THR A 267 2.53 -7.27 12.76
C THR A 267 1.70 -7.17 11.47
N GLY A 268 1.83 -6.08 10.74
CA GLY A 268 1.17 -5.83 9.46
C GLY A 268 1.52 -6.85 8.38
N SER A 269 2.74 -7.38 8.36
CA SER A 269 3.15 -8.41 7.38
C SER A 269 2.37 -9.72 7.52
N VAL A 270 1.95 -10.08 8.75
CA VAL A 270 1.11 -11.27 8.97
C VAL A 270 -0.29 -11.05 8.41
N LEU A 271 -0.87 -9.87 8.66
CA LEU A 271 -2.16 -9.48 8.09
C LEU A 271 -2.10 -9.44 6.56
N ALA A 272 -1.06 -8.83 5.99
CA ALA A 272 -0.85 -8.78 4.55
C ALA A 272 -0.83 -10.19 3.97
N ALA A 273 0.01 -11.08 4.53
CA ALA A 273 0.08 -12.47 4.09
C ALA A 273 -1.29 -13.18 4.18
N LYS A 274 -2.02 -13.01 5.30
CA LYS A 274 -3.37 -13.55 5.50
C LYS A 274 -4.40 -13.06 4.47
N LYS A 275 -4.24 -11.84 3.96
CA LYS A 275 -5.10 -11.24 2.94
C LYS A 275 -4.57 -11.48 1.52
N ASN A 276 -3.72 -12.50 1.35
CA ASN A 276 -3.08 -12.86 0.07
C ASN A 276 -2.38 -11.65 -0.59
N SER A 277 -1.80 -10.77 0.22
CA SER A 277 -1.17 -9.53 -0.21
C SER A 277 0.16 -9.29 0.49
N SER A 278 0.88 -8.27 0.06
CA SER A 278 2.22 -7.93 0.56
C SER A 278 2.26 -6.54 1.16
N LEU A 279 3.32 -6.31 1.94
CA LEU A 279 3.60 -5.06 2.61
C LEU A 279 4.83 -4.39 2.00
N VAL A 280 4.75 -3.08 1.74
CA VAL A 280 5.89 -2.26 1.33
C VAL A 280 6.27 -1.27 2.43
N LEU A 281 7.53 -0.84 2.42
CA LEU A 281 8.07 0.11 3.40
C LEU A 281 8.13 1.51 2.81
N VAL A 282 7.78 2.53 3.59
CA VAL A 282 7.85 3.95 3.21
C VAL A 282 8.63 4.76 4.24
N GLN A 283 9.03 5.99 3.89
CA GLN A 283 9.50 6.94 4.88
C GLN A 283 8.31 7.51 5.65
N LYS A 284 8.58 8.17 6.79
CA LYS A 284 7.55 8.87 7.55
C LYS A 284 6.77 9.86 6.68
N ASP A 285 7.47 10.66 5.89
CA ASP A 285 6.88 11.80 5.18
C ASP A 285 6.91 11.69 3.65
N ALA A 286 7.36 10.55 3.12
CA ALA A 286 7.45 10.36 1.67
C ALA A 286 7.30 8.88 1.26
N VAL A 287 6.73 8.67 0.07
CA VAL A 287 6.81 7.40 -0.66
C VAL A 287 8.09 7.42 -1.52
N PRO A 288 9.12 6.61 -1.21
CA PRO A 288 10.35 6.63 -2.00
C PRO A 288 10.11 6.15 -3.43
N SER A 289 10.82 6.71 -4.41
CA SER A 289 10.61 6.41 -5.85
C SER A 289 10.66 4.91 -6.20
N PRO A 290 11.55 4.07 -5.62
CA PRO A 290 11.52 2.62 -5.87
C PRO A 290 10.23 1.94 -5.41
N VAL A 291 9.62 2.45 -4.34
CA VAL A 291 8.35 1.97 -3.78
C VAL A 291 7.18 2.50 -4.60
N GLN A 292 7.23 3.76 -5.04
CA GLN A 292 6.23 4.28 -5.98
C GLN A 292 6.18 3.44 -7.27
N THR A 293 7.34 2.99 -7.77
CA THR A 293 7.40 2.09 -8.94
C THR A 293 6.69 0.77 -8.67
N VAL A 294 6.86 0.19 -7.47
CA VAL A 294 6.10 -1.00 -7.06
C VAL A 294 4.60 -0.71 -7.02
N LEU A 295 4.19 0.37 -6.37
CA LEU A 295 2.79 0.74 -6.22
C LEU A 295 2.08 1.02 -7.56
N ASN A 296 2.79 1.62 -8.51
CA ASN A 296 2.26 1.84 -9.86
C ASN A 296 2.15 0.53 -10.68
N SER A 297 2.85 -0.53 -10.27
CA SER A 297 2.81 -1.84 -10.94
C SER A 297 1.76 -2.79 -10.39
N VAL A 298 1.17 -2.49 -9.23
CA VAL A 298 0.11 -3.33 -8.65
C VAL A 298 -1.23 -3.05 -9.30
N SER A 299 -2.09 -4.07 -9.37
CA SER A 299 -3.47 -3.93 -9.87
C SER A 299 -4.48 -3.58 -8.76
N SER A 300 -4.01 -3.43 -7.52
CA SER A 300 -4.85 -3.12 -6.36
C SER A 300 -5.39 -1.69 -6.46
N SER A 301 -6.67 -1.49 -6.15
CA SER A 301 -7.29 -0.16 -6.04
C SER A 301 -7.34 0.35 -4.60
N ALA A 302 -6.92 -0.45 -3.62
CA ALA A 302 -6.94 -0.11 -2.21
C ALA A 302 -5.54 -0.24 -1.59
N ALA A 303 -5.27 0.60 -0.58
CA ALA A 303 -4.08 0.49 0.24
C ALA A 303 -4.41 0.73 1.72
N SER A 304 -3.78 -0.04 2.61
CA SER A 304 -3.85 0.16 4.06
C SER A 304 -2.51 0.64 4.60
N ILE A 305 -2.52 1.78 5.27
CA ILE A 305 -1.38 2.23 6.08
C ILE A 305 -1.44 1.54 7.44
N ILE A 306 -0.37 0.84 7.83
CA ILE A 306 -0.19 0.27 9.16
C ILE A 306 0.68 1.22 9.99
N GLY A 307 0.12 1.74 11.07
CA GLY A 307 0.78 2.69 11.96
C GLY A 307 0.13 4.08 11.96
N GLY A 308 0.32 4.81 13.06
CA GLY A 308 -0.20 6.17 13.24
C GLY A 308 0.55 7.21 12.40
N THR A 309 0.07 8.45 12.43
CA THR A 309 0.67 9.60 11.69
C THR A 309 2.08 9.96 12.15
N SER A 310 2.45 9.57 13.37
CA SER A 310 3.82 9.68 13.87
C SER A 310 4.80 8.76 13.13
N ALA A 311 4.34 7.61 12.63
CA ALA A 311 5.12 6.62 11.89
C ALA A 311 5.04 6.81 10.36
N VAL A 312 3.83 7.07 9.85
CA VAL A 312 3.54 7.33 8.42
C VAL A 312 2.58 8.51 8.35
N SER A 313 3.06 9.69 7.97
CA SER A 313 2.30 10.93 8.05
C SER A 313 1.18 11.01 7.00
N THR A 314 0.35 12.03 7.14
CA THR A 314 -0.71 12.35 6.18
C THR A 314 -0.16 12.71 4.81
N ASN A 315 1.10 13.14 4.68
CA ASN A 315 1.72 13.38 3.38
C ASN A 315 1.85 12.09 2.57
N VAL A 316 2.25 10.99 3.22
CA VAL A 316 2.28 9.67 2.58
C VAL A 316 0.87 9.22 2.23
N GLU A 317 -0.09 9.40 3.15
CA GLU A 317 -1.50 9.08 2.90
C GLU A 317 -2.05 9.82 1.68
N ASN A 318 -1.78 11.11 1.56
CA ASN A 318 -2.16 11.93 0.40
C ASN A 318 -1.41 11.56 -0.89
N THR A 319 -0.18 11.02 -0.77
CA THR A 319 0.62 10.55 -1.92
C THR A 319 0.11 9.21 -2.43
N LEU A 320 -0.32 8.32 -1.52
CA LEU A 320 -0.94 7.03 -1.87
C LEU A 320 -2.38 7.23 -2.34
N GLY A 321 -3.09 8.15 -1.69
CA GLY A 321 -4.51 8.39 -1.90
C GLY A 321 -4.83 9.23 -3.11
N PHE A 322 -6.11 9.27 -3.44
CA PHE A 322 -6.63 10.23 -4.41
C PHE A 322 -6.44 11.66 -3.89
N ASN A 323 -5.57 12.42 -4.56
CA ASN A 323 -5.27 13.80 -4.18
C ASN A 323 -6.36 14.73 -4.73
N THR A 324 -7.34 15.05 -3.88
CA THR A 324 -8.47 15.92 -4.24
C THR A 324 -8.03 17.35 -4.58
N GLU A 325 -6.94 17.84 -4.00
CA GLU A 325 -6.35 19.14 -4.38
C GLU A 325 -5.78 19.09 -5.81
N ALA A 326 -5.07 18.02 -6.15
CA ALA A 326 -4.55 17.81 -7.51
C ALA A 326 -5.69 17.62 -8.53
N LEU A 327 -6.77 16.93 -8.14
CA LEU A 327 -8.00 16.83 -8.94
C LEU A 327 -8.57 18.21 -9.22
N VAL A 328 -8.76 19.03 -8.18
CA VAL A 328 -9.30 20.39 -8.30
C VAL A 328 -8.39 21.27 -9.14
N ASN A 329 -7.07 21.21 -8.93
CA ASN A 329 -6.10 21.97 -9.72
C ASN A 329 -6.15 21.55 -11.20
N THR A 330 -6.30 20.26 -11.47
CA THR A 330 -6.51 19.76 -12.83
C THR A 330 -7.83 20.26 -13.41
N ALA A 331 -8.93 20.19 -12.67
CA ALA A 331 -10.24 20.68 -13.12
C ALA A 331 -10.17 22.19 -13.47
N LYS A 332 -9.51 22.98 -12.62
CA LYS A 332 -9.33 24.43 -12.80
C LYS A 332 -8.53 24.79 -14.06
N GLN A 333 -7.61 23.94 -14.52
CA GLN A 333 -6.86 24.16 -15.77
C GLN A 333 -7.76 24.21 -17.01
N TYR A 334 -8.97 23.65 -16.94
CA TYR A 334 -9.89 23.59 -18.08
C TYR A 334 -11.00 24.64 -18.00
N ILE A 335 -10.97 25.57 -17.03
CA ILE A 335 -11.92 26.68 -16.97
C ILE A 335 -11.89 27.46 -18.30
N GLY A 336 -13.07 27.73 -18.86
CA GLY A 336 -13.25 28.37 -20.17
C GLY A 336 -13.31 27.40 -21.34
N THR A 337 -13.07 26.09 -21.15
CA THR A 337 -13.27 25.10 -22.23
C THR A 337 -14.74 25.12 -22.68
N PRO A 338 -15.05 25.21 -23.98
CA PRO A 338 -16.41 25.31 -24.48
C PRO A 338 -17.31 24.15 -24.06
N TYR A 339 -18.61 24.41 -23.95
CA TYR A 339 -19.58 23.34 -23.79
C TYR A 339 -19.83 22.65 -25.13
N GLN A 340 -19.83 21.31 -25.12
CA GLN A 340 -20.23 20.50 -26.26
C GLN A 340 -21.04 19.31 -25.76
N TYR A 341 -22.28 19.17 -26.21
CA TYR A 341 -23.11 18.01 -25.86
C TYR A 341 -22.43 16.72 -26.33
N GLY A 342 -22.27 15.74 -25.44
CA GLY A 342 -21.52 14.52 -25.75
C GLY A 342 -19.99 14.68 -25.72
N GLY A 343 -19.47 15.88 -25.47
CA GLY A 343 -18.04 16.17 -25.47
C GLY A 343 -17.29 15.58 -24.27
N THR A 344 -16.09 15.05 -24.52
CA THR A 344 -15.22 14.39 -23.52
C THR A 344 -13.76 14.82 -23.63
N THR A 345 -13.46 15.90 -24.35
CA THR A 345 -12.06 16.32 -24.58
C THR A 345 -11.91 17.82 -24.42
N PRO A 346 -10.66 18.35 -24.31
CA PRO A 346 -10.43 19.79 -24.20
C PRO A 346 -10.92 20.64 -25.38
N SER A 347 -11.39 20.06 -26.50
CA SER A 347 -12.08 20.82 -27.55
C SER A 347 -13.52 21.19 -27.18
N GLY A 348 -14.10 20.50 -26.20
CA GLY A 348 -15.47 20.70 -25.75
C GLY A 348 -15.93 19.61 -24.80
N PHE A 349 -16.58 20.00 -23.71
CA PHE A 349 -17.11 19.08 -22.70
C PHE A 349 -18.62 19.23 -22.48
N ASP A 350 -19.30 18.13 -22.20
CA ASP A 350 -20.51 18.16 -21.37
C ASP A 350 -20.18 17.92 -19.89
N CYS A 351 -21.16 18.07 -18.99
CA CYS A 351 -20.91 17.99 -17.56
C CYS A 351 -20.31 16.64 -17.12
N SER A 352 -20.88 15.53 -17.60
CA SER A 352 -20.39 14.19 -17.30
C SER A 352 -19.07 13.84 -18.01
N GLY A 353 -18.85 14.36 -19.23
CA GLY A 353 -17.61 14.18 -19.98
C GLY A 353 -16.44 14.94 -19.37
N PHE A 354 -16.69 16.15 -18.84
CA PHE A 354 -15.71 16.90 -18.05
C PHE A 354 -15.30 16.15 -16.79
N ILE A 355 -16.29 15.69 -16.00
CA ILE A 355 -16.04 14.90 -14.79
C ILE A 355 -15.23 13.65 -15.12
N LYS A 356 -15.65 12.88 -16.12
CA LYS A 356 -14.95 11.66 -16.55
C LYS A 356 -13.50 11.95 -16.91
N PHE A 357 -13.27 12.94 -17.76
CA PHE A 357 -11.93 13.34 -18.19
C PHE A 357 -11.03 13.75 -17.02
N VAL A 358 -11.55 14.55 -16.08
CA VAL A 358 -10.81 14.98 -14.90
C VAL A 358 -10.51 13.79 -13.97
N PHE A 359 -11.48 12.93 -13.69
CA PHE A 359 -11.29 11.77 -12.81
C PHE A 359 -10.34 10.72 -13.41
N GLU A 360 -10.42 10.48 -14.72
CA GLU A 360 -9.52 9.54 -15.42
C GLU A 360 -8.06 10.00 -15.36
N LYS A 361 -7.80 11.32 -15.37
CA LYS A 361 -6.46 11.88 -15.16
C LYS A 361 -5.89 11.62 -13.77
N HIS A 362 -6.75 11.24 -12.82
CA HIS A 362 -6.41 10.93 -11.43
C HIS A 362 -6.72 9.47 -11.10
N GLY A 363 -6.72 8.58 -12.11
CA GLY A 363 -6.80 7.14 -11.91
C GLY A 363 -8.18 6.59 -11.55
N ILE A 364 -9.24 7.42 -11.59
CA ILE A 364 -10.60 6.98 -11.27
C ILE A 364 -11.44 6.85 -12.54
N SER A 365 -11.87 5.62 -12.82
CA SER A 365 -12.84 5.35 -13.88
C SER A 365 -14.24 5.71 -13.39
N THR A 366 -14.92 6.58 -14.15
CA THR A 366 -16.32 6.93 -13.89
C THR A 366 -17.21 6.63 -15.10
N PRO A 367 -18.51 6.34 -14.87
CA PRO A 367 -19.48 6.19 -15.95
C PRO A 367 -19.59 7.44 -16.83
N ARG A 368 -19.94 7.25 -18.11
CA ARG A 368 -20.00 8.34 -19.09
C ARG A 368 -21.19 9.28 -18.88
N THR A 369 -22.31 8.80 -18.35
CA THR A 369 -23.55 9.59 -18.28
C THR A 369 -23.80 10.11 -16.87
N THR A 370 -24.44 11.28 -16.74
CA THR A 370 -24.85 11.84 -15.44
C THR A 370 -25.77 10.88 -14.66
N ARG A 371 -26.63 10.13 -15.35
CA ARG A 371 -27.51 9.11 -14.76
C ARG A 371 -26.69 8.02 -14.08
N ASP A 372 -25.74 7.44 -14.80
CA ASP A 372 -24.93 6.34 -14.30
C ASP A 372 -23.95 6.80 -13.22
N LEU A 373 -23.45 8.03 -13.32
CA LEU A 373 -22.69 8.71 -12.26
C LEU A 373 -23.51 8.82 -10.97
N TYR A 374 -24.80 9.16 -11.08
CA TYR A 374 -25.66 9.29 -9.91
C TYR A 374 -26.02 7.93 -9.30
N ALA A 375 -26.22 6.91 -10.14
CA ALA A 375 -26.55 5.56 -9.70
C ALA A 375 -25.36 4.80 -9.10
N GLY A 376 -24.14 5.03 -9.62
CA GLY A 376 -22.98 4.20 -9.32
C GLY A 376 -22.13 4.61 -8.11
N GLY A 377 -22.12 5.88 -7.74
CA GLY A 377 -21.24 6.35 -6.66
C GLY A 377 -21.80 6.15 -5.25
N LYS A 378 -20.94 6.20 -4.23
CA LYS A 378 -21.35 6.09 -2.82
C LYS A 378 -22.06 7.37 -2.39
N SER A 379 -23.30 7.28 -1.91
CA SER A 379 -24.02 8.44 -1.36
C SER A 379 -23.30 9.01 -0.13
N VAL A 380 -23.22 10.34 -0.04
CA VAL A 380 -22.61 11.05 1.09
C VAL A 380 -23.57 12.06 1.71
N SER A 381 -23.55 12.17 3.05
CA SER A 381 -24.34 13.14 3.81
C SER A 381 -23.57 14.42 4.16
N LYS A 382 -22.24 14.37 4.12
CA LYS A 382 -21.33 15.50 4.32
C LYS A 382 -20.40 15.60 3.11
N LEU A 383 -20.40 16.76 2.45
CA LEU A 383 -19.56 17.02 1.28
C LEU A 383 -18.08 17.13 1.65
N GLU A 384 -17.24 16.51 0.84
CA GLU A 384 -15.79 16.69 0.82
C GLU A 384 -15.33 17.06 -0.59
N VAL A 385 -14.23 17.82 -0.67
CA VAL A 385 -13.63 18.23 -1.95
C VAL A 385 -13.40 17.00 -2.83
N GLY A 386 -13.81 17.07 -4.09
CA GLY A 386 -13.75 15.94 -5.03
C GLY A 386 -15.02 15.08 -5.08
N ASP A 387 -16.01 15.30 -4.21
CA ASP A 387 -17.33 14.70 -4.38
C ASP A 387 -18.00 15.21 -5.66
N ILE A 388 -18.81 14.36 -6.31
CA ILE A 388 -19.63 14.78 -7.44
C ILE A 388 -21.00 15.22 -6.91
N VAL A 389 -21.36 16.46 -7.17
CA VAL A 389 -22.68 17.04 -6.81
C VAL A 389 -23.63 16.96 -7.99
N PHE A 390 -24.89 16.64 -7.73
CA PHE A 390 -25.90 16.37 -8.76
C PHE A 390 -27.11 17.29 -8.64
N PHE A 391 -27.63 17.69 -9.80
CA PHE A 391 -28.75 18.63 -9.90
C PHE A 391 -29.80 18.16 -10.91
N LYS A 392 -31.07 18.51 -10.66
CA LYS A 392 -32.20 18.39 -11.59
C LYS A 392 -32.42 19.72 -12.31
N THR A 393 -31.69 19.92 -13.40
CA THR A 393 -31.76 21.11 -14.26
C THR A 393 -32.70 20.94 -15.46
N ASP A 394 -32.96 19.70 -15.88
CA ASP A 394 -33.90 19.37 -16.94
C ASP A 394 -35.25 18.96 -16.31
N PRO A 395 -36.31 19.77 -16.46
CA PRO A 395 -37.62 19.44 -15.90
C PRO A 395 -38.29 18.24 -16.58
N SER A 396 -37.89 17.90 -17.81
CA SER A 396 -38.46 16.78 -18.58
C SER A 396 -37.92 15.41 -18.14
N TYR A 397 -36.83 15.40 -17.38
CA TYR A 397 -36.19 14.18 -16.92
C TYR A 397 -36.36 13.96 -15.41
N ASN A 398 -36.74 12.76 -15.01
CA ASN A 398 -36.84 12.39 -13.59
C ASN A 398 -35.51 11.82 -13.09
N GLY A 399 -34.64 12.68 -12.57
CA GLY A 399 -33.37 12.29 -11.95
C GLY A 399 -32.28 13.35 -12.10
N ALA A 400 -31.02 12.96 -11.88
CA ALA A 400 -29.88 13.84 -12.10
C ALA A 400 -29.65 14.11 -13.58
N SER A 401 -29.79 15.37 -13.99
CA SER A 401 -29.57 15.84 -15.36
C SER A 401 -28.30 16.67 -15.51
N HIS A 402 -27.73 17.14 -14.40
CA HIS A 402 -26.49 17.91 -14.39
C HIS A 402 -25.62 17.52 -13.20
N ALA A 403 -24.31 17.67 -13.34
CA ALA A 403 -23.35 17.35 -12.29
C ALA A 403 -22.11 18.25 -12.36
N GLY A 404 -21.36 18.28 -11.26
CA GLY A 404 -20.02 18.86 -11.22
C GLY A 404 -19.21 18.38 -10.02
N ILE A 405 -17.96 18.79 -9.97
CA ILE A 405 -17.01 18.39 -8.93
C ILE A 405 -17.05 19.43 -7.82
N TYR A 406 -17.34 19.02 -6.59
CA TYR A 406 -17.31 19.90 -5.42
C TYR A 406 -15.87 20.32 -5.12
N ILE A 407 -15.63 21.62 -4.94
CA ILE A 407 -14.28 22.18 -4.76
C ILE A 407 -14.07 22.88 -3.41
N GLY A 408 -15.00 22.68 -2.46
CA GLY A 408 -14.99 23.35 -1.17
C GLY A 408 -15.82 24.65 -1.17
N ASP A 409 -16.01 25.24 0.01
CA ASP A 409 -16.68 26.54 0.20
C ASP A 409 -18.03 26.68 -0.51
N ASN A 410 -18.83 25.61 -0.52
CA ASN A 410 -20.12 25.55 -1.21
C ASN A 410 -20.05 25.81 -2.72
N LYS A 411 -18.89 25.60 -3.34
CA LYS A 411 -18.62 25.80 -4.77
C LYS A 411 -18.37 24.48 -5.47
N PHE A 412 -18.67 24.46 -6.76
CA PHE A 412 -18.41 23.31 -7.61
C PHE A 412 -17.98 23.76 -9.01
N ILE A 413 -17.17 22.95 -9.68
CA ILE A 413 -16.70 23.16 -11.04
C ILE A 413 -17.43 22.20 -12.00
N HIS A 414 -17.94 22.72 -13.11
CA HIS A 414 -18.76 21.97 -14.05
C HIS A 414 -18.73 22.57 -15.46
N ALA A 415 -19.14 21.80 -16.47
CA ALA A 415 -19.39 22.31 -17.83
C ALA A 415 -20.88 22.61 -18.02
N LYS A 416 -21.26 23.86 -18.35
CA LYS A 416 -22.67 24.26 -18.55
C LYS A 416 -22.95 24.78 -19.95
N SER A 417 -24.18 24.51 -20.42
CA SER A 417 -24.66 24.84 -21.76
C SER A 417 -25.31 26.21 -21.90
N ALA A 418 -25.62 26.90 -20.78
CA ALA A 418 -26.38 28.15 -20.78
C ALA A 418 -26.00 29.05 -19.59
N GLY A 419 -26.40 30.33 -19.69
CA GLY A 419 -26.10 31.37 -18.70
C GLY A 419 -24.80 32.12 -19.01
N SER A 420 -24.28 32.86 -18.03
CA SER A 420 -22.98 33.54 -18.13
C SER A 420 -21.83 32.53 -18.03
N ASN A 421 -20.71 32.75 -18.73
CA ASN A 421 -19.55 31.85 -18.73
C ASN A 421 -19.88 30.41 -19.17
N ILE A 422 -20.46 30.27 -20.36
CA ILE A 422 -20.76 28.96 -20.99
C ILE A 422 -19.46 28.15 -21.13
N GLY A 423 -19.53 26.84 -20.87
CA GLY A 423 -18.37 25.96 -20.80
C GLY A 423 -18.01 25.57 -19.38
N VAL A 424 -16.75 25.18 -19.16
CA VAL A 424 -16.23 24.82 -17.84
C VAL A 424 -16.11 26.08 -16.98
N THR A 425 -16.84 26.12 -15.86
CA THR A 425 -16.87 27.25 -14.93
C THR A 425 -17.05 26.78 -13.50
N ILE A 426 -16.90 27.71 -12.55
CA ILE A 426 -17.23 27.53 -11.13
C ILE A 426 -18.52 28.30 -10.85
N ASP A 427 -19.45 27.66 -10.13
CA ASP A 427 -20.66 28.28 -9.60
C ASP A 427 -20.84 27.92 -8.11
N GLU A 428 -21.60 28.73 -7.39
CA GLU A 428 -21.99 28.45 -6.00
C GLU A 428 -23.24 27.56 -5.96
N MET A 429 -23.22 26.53 -5.12
CA MET A 429 -24.36 25.64 -4.91
C MET A 429 -25.53 26.34 -4.23
N SER A 430 -25.27 27.40 -3.46
CA SER A 430 -26.26 28.24 -2.78
C SER A 430 -26.98 29.23 -3.68
N ASN A 431 -26.59 29.37 -4.96
CA ASN A 431 -27.24 30.33 -5.83
C ASN A 431 -28.69 29.93 -6.14
N SER A 432 -29.50 30.91 -6.56
CA SER A 432 -30.95 30.74 -6.79
C SER A 432 -31.28 29.71 -7.88
N TYR A 433 -30.31 29.34 -8.72
CA TYR A 433 -30.49 28.34 -9.75
C TYR A 433 -30.21 26.93 -9.23
N PHE A 434 -29.06 26.69 -8.60
CA PHE A 434 -28.61 25.35 -8.20
C PHE A 434 -29.21 24.89 -6.87
N TYR A 435 -29.40 25.78 -5.91
CA TYR A 435 -29.92 25.43 -4.59
C TYR A 435 -31.25 24.65 -4.64
N PRO A 436 -32.32 25.15 -5.32
CA PRO A 436 -33.59 24.42 -5.38
C PRO A 436 -33.54 23.15 -6.26
N ARG A 437 -32.41 22.90 -6.95
CA ARG A 437 -32.24 21.78 -7.90
C ARG A 437 -31.32 20.70 -7.38
N TYR A 438 -30.72 20.87 -6.19
CA TYR A 438 -29.76 19.92 -5.65
C TYR A 438 -30.43 18.59 -5.27
N LEU A 439 -29.86 17.49 -5.75
CA LEU A 439 -30.37 16.13 -5.50
C LEU A 439 -29.54 15.36 -4.47
N GLY A 440 -28.28 15.75 -4.28
CA GLY A 440 -27.32 15.04 -3.44
C GLY A 440 -25.96 14.90 -4.10
N ALA A 441 -25.06 14.17 -3.45
CA ALA A 441 -23.70 13.95 -3.91
C ALA A 441 -23.29 12.48 -3.85
N LYS A 442 -22.29 12.15 -4.67
CA LYS A 442 -21.71 10.81 -4.78
C LYS A 442 -20.19 10.89 -4.70
N ARG A 443 -19.60 9.98 -3.94
CA ARG A 443 -18.15 9.81 -3.83
C ARG A 443 -17.68 8.65 -4.69
N TYR A 444 -16.62 8.91 -5.45
CA TYR A 444 -15.96 7.97 -6.36
C TYR A 444 -14.49 7.71 -5.99
N HIS A 445 -13.97 8.41 -4.98
CA HIS A 445 -12.60 8.32 -4.49
C HIS A 445 -12.53 7.75 -3.07
#